data_AF-A0A9D8T2E1-F1
#
_entry.id   AF-A0A9D8T2E1-F1
#
_cell.length_a   1.000
_cell.length_b   1.000
_cell.length_c   1.000
_cell.angle_alpha   90.00
_cell.angle_beta   90.00
_cell.angle_gamma   90.00
#
_symmetry.space_group_name_H-M   'P 1'
#
loop_
_entity.id
_entity.type
_entity.pdbx_description
1 polymer ?
#
loop_
_entity_poly.entity_id
_entity_poly.type
_entity_poly.pdbx_seq_one_letter_code
_entity_poly.pdbx_strand_id
1 'polypeptide(L)'
;MFGNLLEIGFQGGHGTVGGMTESFIAYNWEEGVALGLTVATCGMIIGIVIGMVLVNWALRKGYVKEVRTFEEREKMERIGVYHDKETRPAAGFQTVFSDSIDSLAFHLALVGVSILVGFGMLKGLQWAEVRCFPEATTRIFTGFPLFPLCMIGGVLLQLIAMKTKTDRFIDHHQMQRISGASLDYLVVAAVATIQLKVVAANWQPLLILIVAGTVFSVAVILFLAPKLFREAWFERAIADFGQATGVTATGLMLLRTVDPESKTVAAASFGYKQLLHEPVMGGGLWTALALTLVFTLGWFKVWIFCCIMLLIWAIVAFFIIRNNRKG
;
A
#
# COMPACT_ATOMS: atom_id res chain seq x y z
N MET A 1 18.68 -5.04 8.16
CA MET A 1 17.77 -6.11 7.69
C MET A 1 16.43 -6.00 8.39
N PHE A 2 16.36 -6.28 9.69
CA PHE A 2 15.11 -6.27 10.47
C PHE A 2 14.30 -4.96 10.37
N GLY A 3 14.97 -3.80 10.38
CA GLY A 3 14.31 -2.50 10.22
C GLY A 3 13.52 -2.32 8.91
N ASN A 4 13.91 -3.00 7.83
CA ASN A 4 13.18 -2.93 6.56
C ASN A 4 11.80 -3.60 6.63
N LEU A 5 11.60 -4.52 7.59
CA LEU A 5 10.31 -5.20 7.77
C LEU A 5 9.19 -4.23 8.11
N LEU A 6 9.51 -3.08 8.72
CA LEU A 6 8.51 -2.07 9.03
C LEU A 6 7.94 -1.51 7.74
N GLU A 7 8.77 -1.02 6.83
CA GLU A 7 8.32 -0.48 5.55
C GLU A 7 7.64 -1.56 4.69
N ILE A 8 8.27 -2.73 4.57
CA ILE A 8 7.78 -3.85 3.75
C ILE A 8 6.42 -4.35 4.28
N GLY A 9 6.24 -4.40 5.61
CA GLY A 9 5.03 -4.92 6.24
C GLY A 9 3.95 -3.88 6.49
N PHE A 10 4.26 -2.75 7.14
CA PHE A 10 3.28 -1.72 7.49
C PHE A 10 2.79 -0.91 6.31
N GLN A 11 3.65 -0.55 5.35
CA GLN A 11 3.22 0.25 4.20
C GLN A 11 3.01 -0.63 2.97
N GLY A 12 3.92 -1.60 2.76
CA GLY A 12 3.81 -2.54 1.64
C GLY A 12 2.75 -3.63 1.84
N GLY A 13 2.37 -3.95 3.07
CA GLY A 13 1.38 -4.98 3.39
C GLY A 13 1.79 -6.39 2.99
N HIS A 14 0.82 -7.31 3.08
CA HIS A 14 1.01 -8.74 2.76
C HIS A 14 1.47 -8.97 1.32
N GLY A 15 1.03 -8.11 0.38
CA GLY A 15 1.33 -8.26 -1.04
C GLY A 15 2.78 -7.98 -1.36
N THR A 16 3.35 -6.95 -0.73
CA THR A 16 4.77 -6.63 -0.89
C THR A 16 5.63 -7.73 -0.28
N VAL A 17 5.31 -8.18 0.95
CA VAL A 17 6.05 -9.28 1.57
C VAL A 17 6.00 -10.55 0.71
N GLY A 18 4.80 -10.93 0.24
CA GLY A 18 4.62 -12.09 -0.63
C GLY A 18 5.39 -11.96 -1.94
N GLY A 19 5.33 -10.80 -2.58
CA GLY A 19 6.07 -10.49 -3.81
C GLY A 19 7.60 -10.43 -3.64
N MET A 20 8.08 -10.25 -2.40
CA MET A 20 9.50 -10.24 -2.04
C MET A 20 10.02 -11.60 -1.55
N THR A 21 9.20 -12.65 -1.52
CA THR A 21 9.59 -13.99 -1.04
C THR A 21 10.87 -14.50 -1.70
N GLU A 22 10.95 -14.42 -3.03
CA GLU A 22 12.16 -14.83 -3.76
C GLU A 22 13.38 -13.97 -3.40
N SER A 23 13.18 -12.68 -3.13
CA SER A 23 14.25 -11.78 -2.67
C SER A 23 14.77 -12.18 -1.30
N PHE A 24 13.88 -12.48 -0.34
CA PHE A 24 14.27 -12.98 0.98
C PHE A 24 15.10 -14.27 0.89
N ILE A 25 14.67 -15.20 0.04
CA ILE A 25 15.38 -16.48 -0.19
C ILE A 25 16.73 -16.24 -0.89
N ALA A 26 16.78 -15.40 -1.91
CA ALA A 26 18.00 -15.08 -2.66
C ALA A 26 19.10 -14.46 -1.77
N TYR A 27 18.72 -13.77 -0.70
CA TYR A 27 19.64 -13.20 0.28
C TYR A 27 19.81 -14.05 1.55
N ASN A 28 19.45 -15.34 1.50
CA ASN A 28 19.58 -16.29 2.62
C ASN A 28 18.86 -15.85 3.91
N TRP A 29 17.73 -15.15 3.79
CA TRP A 29 16.93 -14.70 4.93
C TRP A 29 15.46 -15.09 4.79
N GLU A 30 15.21 -16.39 4.66
CA GLU A 30 13.87 -16.98 4.51
C GLU A 30 12.93 -16.63 5.69
N GLU A 31 13.47 -16.55 6.91
CA GLU A 31 12.73 -16.10 8.10
C GLU A 31 12.10 -14.72 7.91
N GLY A 32 12.70 -13.86 7.07
CA GLY A 32 12.19 -12.52 6.76
C GLY A 32 10.78 -12.53 6.17
N VAL A 33 10.38 -13.61 5.49
CA VAL A 33 9.02 -13.76 4.94
C VAL A 33 8.00 -13.87 6.08
N ALA A 34 8.20 -14.82 7.01
CA ALA A 34 7.30 -15.02 8.14
C ALA A 34 7.25 -13.79 9.06
N LEU A 35 8.40 -13.14 9.28
CA LEU A 35 8.48 -11.92 10.07
C LEU A 35 7.76 -10.75 9.39
N GLY A 36 7.94 -10.57 8.08
CA GLY A 36 7.27 -9.53 7.30
C GLY A 36 5.76 -9.69 7.28
N LEU A 37 5.26 -10.92 7.09
CA LEU A 37 3.81 -11.21 7.12
C LEU A 37 3.21 -10.95 8.50
N THR A 38 3.98 -11.21 9.55
CA THR A 38 3.59 -10.89 10.94
C THR A 38 3.49 -9.38 11.13
N VAL A 39 4.50 -8.62 10.69
CA VAL A 39 4.49 -7.14 10.77
C VAL A 39 3.33 -6.55 9.97
N ALA A 40 3.03 -7.07 8.77
CA ALA A 40 1.88 -6.63 7.97
C ALA A 40 0.54 -6.90 8.65
N THR A 41 0.39 -8.07 9.27
CA THR A 41 -0.83 -8.46 9.98
C THR A 41 -1.04 -7.60 11.24
N CYS A 42 0.00 -7.46 12.06
CA CYS A 42 -0.06 -6.59 13.24
C CYS A 42 -0.30 -5.13 12.86
N GLY A 43 0.39 -4.64 11.82
CA GLY A 43 0.22 -3.28 11.31
C GLY A 43 -1.22 -2.99 10.91
N MET A 44 -1.84 -3.85 10.09
CA MET A 44 -3.23 -3.69 9.67
C MET A 44 -4.19 -3.66 10.88
N ILE A 45 -4.05 -4.59 11.83
CA ILE A 45 -4.90 -4.64 13.03
C ILE A 45 -4.72 -3.37 13.87
N ILE A 46 -3.47 -2.97 14.14
CA ILE A 46 -3.14 -1.78 14.92
C ILE A 46 -3.63 -0.51 14.22
N GLY A 47 -3.45 -0.41 12.91
CA GLY A 47 -3.91 0.71 12.09
C GLY A 47 -5.42 0.88 12.15
N ILE A 48 -6.19 -0.21 12.09
CA ILE A 48 -7.64 -0.17 12.24
C ILE A 48 -8.03 0.23 13.66
N VAL A 49 -7.50 -0.46 14.69
CA VAL A 49 -7.88 -0.24 16.09
C VAL A 49 -7.50 1.17 16.56
N ILE A 50 -6.24 1.56 16.39
CA ILE A 50 -5.77 2.90 16.77
C ILE A 50 -6.38 3.96 15.85
N GLY A 51 -6.59 3.66 14.58
CA GLY A 51 -7.24 4.57 13.64
C GLY A 51 -8.63 4.93 14.11
N MET A 52 -9.43 3.94 14.51
CA MET A 52 -10.76 4.17 15.08
C MET A 52 -10.72 4.92 16.43
N VAL A 53 -9.73 4.65 17.27
CA VAL A 53 -9.51 5.44 18.51
C VAL A 53 -9.23 6.90 18.18
N LEU A 54 -8.38 7.18 17.19
CA LEU A 54 -8.07 8.54 16.72
C LEU A 54 -9.29 9.22 16.12
N VAL A 55 -10.10 8.50 15.33
CA VAL A 55 -11.36 8.99 14.77
C VAL A 55 -12.32 9.42 15.88
N ASN A 56 -12.53 8.55 16.88
CA ASN A 56 -13.38 8.87 18.03
C ASN A 56 -12.86 10.07 18.83
N TRP A 57 -11.54 10.18 18.99
CA TRP A 57 -10.92 11.34 19.63
C TRP A 57 -11.16 12.63 18.82
N ALA A 58 -11.00 12.59 17.50
CA ALA A 58 -11.19 13.74 16.63
C ALA A 58 -12.65 14.20 16.57
N LEU A 59 -13.60 13.26 16.58
CA LEU A 59 -15.03 13.56 16.69
C LEU A 59 -15.35 14.28 18.00
N ARG A 60 -14.84 13.78 19.14
CA ARG A 60 -15.03 14.43 20.46
C ARG A 60 -14.41 15.83 20.54
N LYS A 61 -13.38 16.10 19.74
CA LYS A 61 -12.73 17.41 19.65
C LYS A 61 -13.36 18.35 18.61
N GLY A 62 -14.34 17.88 17.84
CA GLY A 62 -14.99 18.66 16.78
C GLY A 62 -14.08 18.94 15.58
N TYR A 63 -13.04 18.12 15.37
CA TYR A 63 -12.14 18.27 14.22
C TYR A 63 -12.77 17.77 12.91
N VAL A 64 -13.75 16.88 13.02
CA VAL A 64 -14.53 16.35 11.88
C VAL A 64 -15.98 16.81 12.06
N LYS A 65 -16.56 17.40 11.01
CA LYS A 65 -17.87 18.08 11.09
C LYS A 65 -19.04 17.30 10.50
N GLU A 66 -18.78 16.34 9.61
CA GLU A 66 -19.83 15.66 8.83
C GLU A 66 -19.77 14.13 8.95
N VAL A 67 -19.83 13.61 10.19
CA VAL A 67 -19.91 12.15 10.42
C VAL A 67 -21.19 11.82 11.13
N ARG A 68 -22.05 11.03 10.48
CA ARG A 68 -23.11 10.31 11.19
C ARG A 68 -22.46 9.31 12.13
N THR A 69 -22.72 9.48 13.42
CA THR A 69 -22.28 8.54 14.45
C THR A 69 -22.86 7.16 14.16
N PHE A 70 -22.19 6.10 14.65
CA PHE A 70 -22.68 4.73 14.47
C PHE A 70 -24.12 4.55 15.00
N GLU A 71 -24.48 5.32 16.02
CA GLU A 71 -25.80 5.34 16.65
C GLU A 71 -26.88 6.06 15.82
N GLU A 72 -26.49 6.90 14.85
CA GLU A 72 -27.41 7.59 13.93
C GLU A 72 -27.67 6.78 12.65
N ARG A 73 -26.85 5.75 12.37
CA ARG A 73 -27.00 4.89 11.17
C ARG A 73 -28.16 3.92 11.32
N GLU A 74 -28.77 3.53 10.20
CA GLU A 74 -29.83 2.52 10.22
C GLU A 74 -29.29 1.13 10.60
N LYS A 75 -30.16 0.25 11.12
CA LYS A 75 -29.77 -1.10 11.54
C LYS A 75 -29.06 -1.87 10.42
N MET A 76 -29.55 -1.76 9.18
CA MET A 76 -28.99 -2.46 8.02
C MET A 76 -27.61 -1.91 7.62
N GLU A 77 -27.41 -0.59 7.70
CA GLU A 77 -26.11 0.04 7.50
C GLU A 77 -25.10 -0.41 8.56
N ARG A 78 -25.53 -0.54 9.82
CA ARG A 78 -24.67 -1.01 10.93
C ARG A 78 -24.18 -2.45 10.74
N ILE A 79 -24.99 -3.31 10.13
CA ILE A 79 -24.60 -4.69 9.80
C ILE A 79 -23.96 -4.83 8.41
N GLY A 80 -23.85 -3.73 7.66
CA GLY A 80 -23.20 -3.70 6.34
C GLY A 80 -24.02 -4.35 5.21
N VAL A 81 -25.34 -4.40 5.33
CA VAL A 81 -26.23 -5.04 4.34
C VAL A 81 -27.14 -3.98 3.70
N TYR A 82 -27.19 -3.95 2.37
CA TYR A 82 -28.15 -3.11 1.65
C TYR A 82 -29.58 -3.66 1.83
N HIS A 83 -30.50 -2.81 2.31
CA HIS A 83 -31.90 -3.17 2.55
C HIS A 83 -32.62 -3.49 1.23
N ASP A 84 -32.59 -2.55 0.28
CA ASP A 84 -33.32 -2.69 -0.99
C ASP A 84 -32.43 -3.26 -2.09
N LYS A 85 -33.01 -4.06 -2.98
CA LYS A 85 -32.31 -4.59 -4.16
C LYS A 85 -31.95 -3.49 -5.16
N GLU A 86 -32.80 -2.47 -5.25
CA GLU A 86 -32.68 -1.38 -6.23
C GLU A 86 -31.61 -0.34 -5.84
N THR A 87 -31.32 -0.20 -4.55
CA THR A 87 -30.30 0.72 -4.04
C THR A 87 -28.90 0.10 -4.00
N ARG A 88 -28.74 -1.16 -4.47
CA ARG A 88 -27.44 -1.84 -4.46
C ARG A 88 -26.53 -1.22 -5.52
N PRO A 89 -25.31 -0.81 -5.15
CA PRO A 89 -24.36 -0.31 -6.13
C PRO A 89 -23.99 -1.43 -7.11
N ALA A 90 -23.78 -1.05 -8.38
CA ALA A 90 -23.35 -1.98 -9.40
C ALA A 90 -21.99 -2.60 -9.03
N ALA A 91 -21.88 -3.91 -9.26
CA ALA A 91 -20.65 -4.64 -9.03
C ALA A 91 -19.56 -4.32 -10.07
N GLY A 92 -19.99 -3.95 -11.27
CA GLY A 92 -19.20 -3.73 -12.46
C GLY A 92 -20.06 -4.02 -13.68
N PHE A 93 -19.63 -3.54 -14.84
CA PHE A 93 -20.39 -3.69 -16.08
C PHE A 93 -19.82 -4.82 -16.96
N GLN A 94 -20.71 -5.47 -17.72
CA GLN A 94 -20.31 -6.44 -18.73
C GLN A 94 -19.84 -5.66 -19.96
N THR A 95 -18.53 -5.69 -20.24
CA THR A 95 -17.91 -4.89 -21.30
C THR A 95 -17.82 -5.60 -22.64
N VAL A 96 -18.03 -6.91 -22.65
CA VAL A 96 -17.96 -7.81 -23.80
C VAL A 96 -19.14 -8.77 -23.76
N PHE A 97 -19.59 -9.22 -24.93
CA PHE A 97 -20.67 -10.20 -25.01
C PHE A 97 -20.17 -11.57 -24.54
N SER A 98 -20.93 -12.20 -23.63
CA SER A 98 -20.60 -13.51 -23.05
C SER A 98 -20.44 -14.62 -24.11
N ASP A 99 -21.07 -14.48 -25.27
CA ASP A 99 -20.92 -15.41 -26.39
C ASP A 99 -19.49 -15.43 -26.96
N SER A 100 -18.74 -14.33 -26.80
CA SER A 100 -17.33 -14.24 -27.23
C SER A 100 -16.38 -14.65 -26.11
N ILE A 101 -16.49 -13.98 -24.97
CA ILE A 101 -15.73 -14.28 -23.75
C ILE A 101 -16.48 -13.67 -22.58
N ASP A 102 -16.43 -14.33 -21.43
CA ASP A 102 -16.96 -13.73 -20.21
C ASP A 102 -16.16 -12.47 -19.83
N SER A 103 -16.85 -11.40 -19.40
CA SER A 103 -16.18 -10.14 -19.08
C SER A 103 -15.21 -10.29 -17.92
N LEU A 104 -15.51 -11.09 -16.89
CA LEU A 104 -14.56 -11.34 -15.80
C LEU A 104 -13.31 -12.06 -16.32
N ALA A 105 -13.49 -13.05 -17.19
CA ALA A 105 -12.38 -13.76 -17.81
C ALA A 105 -11.50 -12.84 -18.67
N PHE A 106 -12.09 -11.93 -19.43
CA PHE A 106 -11.35 -10.91 -20.20
C PHE A 106 -10.49 -10.02 -19.28
N HIS A 107 -11.08 -9.53 -18.19
CA HIS A 107 -10.39 -8.71 -17.20
C HIS A 107 -9.25 -9.49 -16.51
N LEU A 108 -9.47 -10.74 -16.12
CA LEU A 108 -8.41 -11.61 -15.59
C LEU A 108 -7.28 -11.84 -16.60
N ALA A 109 -7.59 -11.98 -17.89
CA ALA A 109 -6.60 -12.11 -18.94
C ALA A 109 -5.73 -10.84 -19.06
N LEU A 110 -6.30 -9.63 -18.94
CA LEU A 110 -5.53 -8.38 -18.94
C LEU A 110 -4.53 -8.32 -17.76
N VAL A 111 -4.94 -8.77 -16.57
CA VAL A 111 -4.05 -8.88 -15.41
C VAL A 111 -2.94 -9.90 -15.70
N GLY A 112 -3.27 -11.05 -16.26
CA GLY A 112 -2.29 -12.07 -16.67
C GLY A 112 -1.27 -11.56 -17.69
N VAL A 113 -1.72 -10.82 -18.71
CA VAL A 113 -0.84 -10.18 -19.71
C VAL A 113 0.10 -9.18 -19.04
N SER A 114 -0.41 -8.38 -18.10
CA SER A 114 0.42 -7.42 -17.34
C SER A 114 1.52 -8.13 -16.55
N ILE A 115 1.21 -9.27 -15.93
CA ILE A 115 2.18 -10.10 -15.22
C ILE A 115 3.22 -10.69 -16.18
N LEU A 116 2.81 -11.21 -17.34
CA LEU A 116 3.71 -11.77 -18.35
C LEU A 116 4.68 -10.72 -18.90
N VAL A 117 4.21 -9.49 -19.13
CA VAL A 117 5.08 -8.37 -19.53
C VAL A 117 6.11 -8.08 -18.45
N GLY A 118 5.68 -7.97 -17.19
CA GLY A 118 6.59 -7.76 -16.05
C GLY A 118 7.63 -8.88 -15.89
N PHE A 119 7.21 -10.13 -16.09
CA PHE A 119 8.11 -11.29 -16.07
C PHE A 119 9.14 -11.27 -17.20
N GLY A 120 8.69 -10.94 -18.42
CA GLY A 120 9.57 -10.74 -19.56
C GLY A 120 10.59 -9.63 -19.32
N MET A 121 10.17 -8.51 -18.71
CA MET A 121 11.05 -7.42 -18.30
C MET A 121 12.11 -7.89 -17.29
N LEU A 122 11.71 -8.64 -16.26
CA LEU A 122 12.64 -9.14 -15.25
C LEU A 122 13.69 -10.05 -15.87
N LYS A 123 13.27 -11.01 -16.70
CA LYS A 123 14.18 -11.92 -17.40
C LYS A 123 15.09 -11.19 -18.38
N GLY A 124 14.57 -10.18 -19.08
CA GLY A 124 15.37 -9.30 -19.94
C GLY A 124 16.44 -8.53 -19.17
N LEU A 125 16.10 -7.95 -18.01
CA LEU A 125 17.04 -7.24 -17.15
C LEU A 125 18.11 -8.17 -16.56
N GLN A 126 17.72 -9.35 -16.08
CA GLN A 126 18.65 -10.36 -15.59
C GLN A 126 19.61 -10.83 -16.69
N TRP A 127 19.10 -11.05 -17.91
CA TRP A 127 19.93 -11.43 -19.05
C TRP A 127 20.89 -10.31 -19.46
N ALA A 128 20.41 -9.05 -19.50
CA ALA A 128 21.23 -7.90 -19.82
C ALA A 128 22.32 -7.66 -18.78
N GLU A 129 22.02 -7.83 -17.49
CA GLU A 129 22.99 -7.71 -16.40
C GLU A 129 24.15 -8.70 -16.57
N VAL A 130 23.86 -9.97 -16.85
CA VAL A 130 24.89 -11.00 -17.09
C VAL A 130 25.72 -10.70 -18.34
N ARG A 131 25.12 -10.13 -19.38
CA ARG A 131 25.81 -9.87 -20.64
C ARG A 131 26.68 -8.61 -20.60
N CYS A 132 26.20 -7.55 -19.98
CA CYS A 132 26.89 -6.26 -19.87
C CYS A 132 27.92 -6.25 -18.74
N PHE A 133 27.67 -6.98 -17.65
CA PHE A 133 28.53 -7.00 -16.47
C PHE A 133 28.87 -8.43 -16.02
N PRO A 134 29.59 -9.21 -16.85
CA PRO A 134 29.88 -10.62 -16.57
C PRO A 134 30.74 -10.82 -15.32
N GLU A 135 31.61 -9.86 -14.98
CA GLU A 135 32.50 -9.91 -13.81
C GLU A 135 31.92 -9.22 -12.56
N ALA A 136 30.68 -8.72 -12.60
CA ALA A 136 30.09 -8.06 -11.44
C ALA A 136 29.90 -9.06 -10.28
N THR A 137 30.54 -8.75 -9.14
CA THR A 137 30.43 -9.53 -7.90
C THR A 137 29.07 -9.39 -7.23
N THR A 138 28.33 -8.31 -7.53
CA THR A 138 26.97 -8.06 -7.01
C THR A 138 25.97 -7.97 -8.16
N ARG A 139 24.99 -8.87 -8.16
CA ARG A 139 23.85 -8.84 -9.11
C ARG A 139 22.62 -8.26 -8.42
N ILE A 140 22.11 -7.16 -8.95
CA ILE A 140 20.98 -6.41 -8.39
C ILE A 140 19.66 -7.02 -8.87
N PHE A 141 19.59 -7.46 -10.14
CA PHE A 141 18.34 -7.94 -10.73
C PHE A 141 18.02 -9.40 -10.42
N THR A 142 18.97 -10.16 -9.86
CA THR A 142 18.75 -11.58 -9.51
C THR A 142 17.76 -11.74 -8.34
N GLY A 143 17.79 -10.83 -7.36
CA GLY A 143 16.85 -10.79 -6.24
C GLY A 143 15.77 -9.71 -6.36
N PHE A 144 15.60 -9.11 -7.54
CA PHE A 144 14.66 -8.02 -7.73
C PHE A 144 13.21 -8.54 -7.74
N PRO A 145 12.29 -7.98 -6.93
CA PRO A 145 10.91 -8.44 -6.88
C PRO A 145 10.20 -8.29 -8.23
N LEU A 146 9.35 -9.25 -8.59
CA LEU A 146 8.65 -9.25 -9.88
C LEU A 146 7.56 -8.18 -9.97
N PHE A 147 6.84 -7.93 -8.88
CA PHE A 147 5.60 -7.16 -8.92
C PHE A 147 5.74 -5.68 -9.36
N PRO A 148 6.83 -4.92 -9.09
CA PRO A 148 6.97 -3.56 -9.62
C PRO A 148 7.06 -3.56 -11.15
N LEU A 149 7.64 -4.60 -11.74
CA LEU A 149 7.69 -4.76 -13.19
C LEU A 149 6.32 -5.14 -13.76
N CYS A 150 5.52 -5.91 -13.01
CA CYS A 150 4.12 -6.17 -13.36
C CYS A 150 3.29 -4.87 -13.33
N MET A 151 3.54 -3.95 -12.38
CA MET A 151 2.88 -2.64 -12.37
C MET A 151 3.22 -1.83 -13.63
N ILE A 152 4.50 -1.82 -14.04
CA ILE A 152 4.91 -1.20 -15.32
C ILE A 152 4.21 -1.89 -16.50
N GLY A 153 4.11 -3.22 -16.49
CA GLY A 153 3.35 -3.99 -17.48
C GLY A 153 1.88 -3.55 -17.57
N GLY A 154 1.23 -3.33 -16.43
CA GLY A 154 -0.14 -2.82 -16.35
C GLY A 154 -0.27 -1.40 -16.90
N VAL A 155 0.66 -0.50 -16.56
CA VAL A 155 0.69 0.87 -17.11
C VAL A 155 0.90 0.84 -18.62
N LEU A 156 1.80 0.00 -19.13
CA LEU A 156 2.00 -0.16 -20.58
C LEU A 156 0.73 -0.67 -21.26
N LEU A 157 0.07 -1.67 -20.68
CA LEU A 157 -1.19 -2.20 -21.20
C LEU A 157 -2.27 -1.11 -21.23
N GLN A 158 -2.36 -0.30 -20.17
CA GLN A 158 -3.28 0.84 -20.10
C GLN A 158 -2.97 1.90 -21.17
N LEU A 159 -1.70 2.27 -21.35
CA LEU A 159 -1.28 3.22 -22.39
C LEU A 159 -1.58 2.71 -23.79
N ILE A 160 -1.35 1.42 -24.05
CA ILE A 160 -1.72 0.78 -25.32
C ILE A 160 -3.23 0.84 -25.51
N ALA A 161 -4.01 0.46 -24.50
CA ALA A 161 -5.47 0.44 -24.57
C ALA A 161 -6.06 1.83 -24.85
N MET A 162 -5.52 2.88 -24.20
CA MET A 162 -5.92 4.27 -24.47
C MET A 162 -5.55 4.69 -25.89
N LYS A 163 -4.37 4.30 -26.39
CA LYS A 163 -3.92 4.61 -27.75
C LYS A 163 -4.75 3.90 -28.82
N THR A 164 -5.17 2.66 -28.57
CA THR A 164 -6.03 1.87 -29.46
C THR A 164 -7.53 2.11 -29.25
N LYS A 165 -7.91 2.97 -28.28
CA LYS A 165 -9.31 3.23 -27.89
C LYS A 165 -10.08 1.96 -27.48
N THR A 166 -9.37 1.00 -26.91
CA THR A 166 -9.92 -0.26 -26.37
C THR A 166 -10.07 -0.19 -24.84
N ASP A 167 -9.67 0.91 -24.21
CA ASP A 167 -9.89 1.23 -22.81
C ASP A 167 -11.37 1.18 -22.40
N ARG A 168 -12.28 1.49 -23.34
CA ARG A 168 -13.75 1.32 -23.16
C ARG A 168 -14.19 -0.09 -22.81
N PHE A 169 -13.37 -1.11 -23.08
CA PHE A 169 -13.67 -2.51 -22.74
C PHE A 169 -13.18 -2.90 -21.34
N ILE A 170 -12.47 -1.99 -20.65
CA ILE A 170 -11.91 -2.21 -19.32
C ILE A 170 -12.80 -1.50 -18.30
N ASP A 171 -13.57 -2.27 -17.56
CA ASP A 171 -14.40 -1.78 -16.47
C ASP A 171 -13.59 -1.64 -15.18
N HIS A 172 -13.64 -0.44 -14.60
CA HIS A 172 -12.91 -0.11 -13.39
C HIS A 172 -13.41 -0.88 -12.17
N HIS A 173 -14.72 -1.10 -12.05
CA HIS A 173 -15.31 -1.80 -10.91
C HIS A 173 -14.97 -3.30 -10.93
N GLN A 174 -14.94 -3.93 -12.11
CA GLN A 174 -14.45 -5.31 -12.26
C GLN A 174 -12.98 -5.43 -11.86
N MET A 175 -12.12 -4.50 -12.30
CA MET A 175 -10.71 -4.46 -11.86
C MET A 175 -10.58 -4.32 -10.33
N GLN A 176 -11.38 -3.45 -9.71
CA GLN A 176 -11.40 -3.29 -8.24
C GLN A 176 -11.81 -4.58 -7.54
N ARG A 177 -12.78 -5.34 -8.08
CA ARG A 177 -13.22 -6.63 -7.51
C ARG A 177 -12.17 -7.71 -7.62
N ILE A 178 -11.51 -7.83 -8.77
CA ILE A 178 -10.39 -8.76 -8.95
C ILE A 178 -9.28 -8.44 -7.96
N SER A 179 -8.93 -7.15 -7.82
CA SER A 179 -7.92 -6.67 -6.86
C SER A 179 -8.31 -7.00 -5.41
N GLY A 180 -9.56 -6.69 -5.02
CA GLY A 180 -10.07 -6.99 -3.68
C GLY A 180 -10.07 -8.48 -3.36
N ALA A 181 -10.59 -9.31 -4.25
CA ALA A 181 -10.59 -10.76 -4.07
C ALA A 181 -9.16 -11.33 -3.98
N SER A 182 -8.24 -10.84 -4.82
CA SER A 182 -6.82 -11.24 -4.77
C SER A 182 -6.17 -10.85 -3.45
N LEU A 183 -6.47 -9.67 -2.92
CA LEU A 183 -5.97 -9.21 -1.62
C LEU A 183 -6.49 -10.09 -0.48
N ASP A 184 -7.77 -10.45 -0.48
CA ASP A 184 -8.35 -11.31 0.56
C ASP A 184 -7.70 -12.70 0.56
N TYR A 185 -7.54 -13.32 -0.62
CA TYR A 185 -6.83 -14.60 -0.75
C TYR A 185 -5.38 -14.51 -0.27
N LEU A 186 -4.69 -13.43 -0.63
CA LEU A 186 -3.32 -13.17 -0.22
C LEU A 186 -3.20 -13.01 1.30
N VAL A 187 -4.11 -12.28 1.95
CA VAL A 187 -4.12 -12.14 3.42
C VAL A 187 -4.38 -13.48 4.10
N VAL A 188 -5.35 -14.26 3.61
CA VAL A 188 -5.62 -15.62 4.14
C VAL A 188 -4.41 -16.53 3.99
N ALA A 189 -3.80 -16.57 2.81
CA ALA A 189 -2.61 -17.36 2.54
C ALA A 189 -1.41 -16.90 3.40
N ALA A 190 -1.26 -15.59 3.58
CA ALA A 190 -0.23 -15.03 4.43
C ALA A 190 -0.40 -15.46 5.89
N VAL A 191 -1.59 -15.30 6.46
CA VAL A 191 -1.86 -15.72 7.84
C VAL A 191 -1.65 -17.23 8.01
N ALA A 192 -2.03 -18.03 7.02
CA ALA A 192 -1.85 -19.48 7.04
C ALA A 192 -0.38 -19.93 6.96
N THR A 193 0.52 -19.12 6.38
CA THR A 193 1.94 -19.46 6.18
C THR A 193 2.88 -18.91 7.25
N ILE A 194 2.38 -18.12 8.22
CA ILE A 194 3.20 -17.58 9.32
C ILE A 194 3.78 -18.71 10.18
N GLN A 195 5.12 -18.79 10.23
CA GLN A 195 5.83 -19.73 11.07
C GLN A 195 5.93 -19.20 12.51
N LEU A 196 5.04 -19.67 13.40
CA LEU A 196 4.96 -19.23 14.79
C LEU A 196 6.28 -19.40 15.57
N LYS A 197 7.10 -20.40 15.24
CA LYS A 197 8.42 -20.60 15.87
C LYS A 197 9.37 -19.44 15.60
N VAL A 198 9.42 -18.95 14.36
CA VAL A 198 10.28 -17.83 13.95
C VAL A 198 9.83 -16.53 14.63
N VAL A 199 8.51 -16.33 14.70
CA VAL A 199 7.91 -15.18 15.41
C VAL A 199 8.22 -15.24 16.90
N ALA A 200 8.07 -16.41 17.54
CA ALA A 200 8.36 -16.60 18.95
C ALA A 200 9.86 -16.44 19.27
N ALA A 201 10.76 -16.80 18.37
CA ALA A 201 12.20 -16.56 18.53
C ALA A 201 12.57 -15.07 18.44
N ASN A 202 11.85 -14.30 17.60
CA ASN A 202 12.15 -12.90 17.28
C ASN A 202 11.12 -11.91 17.86
N TRP A 203 10.37 -12.29 18.90
CA TRP A 203 9.25 -11.49 19.41
C TRP A 203 9.70 -10.12 19.96
N GLN A 204 10.88 -10.05 20.59
CA GLN A 204 11.41 -8.80 21.15
C GLN A 204 11.70 -7.74 20.08
N PRO A 205 12.53 -8.03 19.04
CA PRO A 205 12.79 -7.04 17.98
C PRO A 205 11.52 -6.75 17.17
N LEU A 206 10.63 -7.73 16.96
CA LEU A 206 9.33 -7.48 16.31
C LEU A 206 8.50 -6.46 17.09
N LEU A 207 8.35 -6.66 18.40
CA LEU A 207 7.57 -5.78 19.25
C LEU A 207 8.11 -4.36 19.25
N ILE A 208 9.43 -4.20 19.40
CA ILE A 208 10.08 -2.88 19.36
C ILE A 208 9.80 -2.19 18.03
N LEU A 209 9.95 -2.91 16.92
CA LEU A 209 9.75 -2.36 15.58
C LEU A 209 8.31 -1.89 15.36
N ILE A 210 7.34 -2.75 15.69
CA ILE A 210 5.91 -2.47 15.55
C ILE A 210 5.52 -1.29 16.43
N VAL A 211 5.89 -1.31 17.72
CA VAL A 211 5.56 -0.23 18.65
C VAL A 211 6.21 1.09 18.23
N ALA A 212 7.49 1.08 17.86
CA ALA A 212 8.19 2.29 17.42
C ALA A 212 7.55 2.88 16.15
N GLY A 213 7.23 2.03 15.16
CA GLY A 213 6.55 2.44 13.94
C GLY A 213 5.17 3.02 14.21
N THR A 214 4.38 2.35 15.05
CA THR A 214 3.05 2.84 15.44
C THR A 214 3.12 4.17 16.18
N VAL A 215 4.00 4.30 17.18
CA VAL A 215 4.19 5.55 17.95
C VAL A 215 4.62 6.68 17.03
N PHE A 216 5.55 6.40 16.10
CA PHE A 216 5.98 7.39 15.12
C PHE A 216 4.82 7.84 14.22
N SER A 217 4.04 6.93 13.65
CA SER A 217 2.90 7.26 12.80
C SER A 217 1.83 8.06 13.55
N VAL A 218 1.51 7.69 14.80
CA VAL A 218 0.59 8.45 15.66
C VAL A 218 1.14 9.85 15.96
N ALA A 219 2.44 9.97 16.27
CA ALA A 219 3.07 11.26 16.54
C ALA A 219 3.02 12.19 15.32
N VAL A 220 3.25 11.66 14.10
CA VAL A 220 3.14 12.44 12.86
C VAL A 220 1.72 13.01 12.70
N ILE A 221 0.68 12.23 12.96
CA ILE A 221 -0.71 12.70 12.85
C ILE A 221 -1.05 13.73 13.91
N LEU A 222 -0.65 13.50 15.17
CA LEU A 222 -1.06 14.37 16.26
C LEU A 222 -0.26 15.69 16.30
N PHE A 223 1.01 15.68 15.88
CA PHE A 223 1.90 16.84 16.04
C PHE A 223 2.28 17.54 14.73
N LEU A 224 2.37 16.82 13.61
CA LEU A 224 2.81 17.36 12.34
C LEU A 224 1.62 17.71 11.42
N ALA A 225 0.65 16.79 11.28
CA ALA A 225 -0.47 16.98 10.37
C ALA A 225 -1.32 18.26 10.62
N PRO A 226 -1.65 18.64 11.88
CA PRO A 226 -2.40 19.87 12.15
C PRO A 226 -1.65 21.15 11.77
N LYS A 227 -0.32 21.09 11.65
CA LYS A 227 0.53 22.22 11.26
C LYS A 227 0.73 22.28 9.75
N LEU A 228 0.67 21.12 9.09
CA LEU A 228 0.94 20.99 7.66
C LEU A 228 -0.32 21.26 6.83
N PHE A 229 -1.47 20.75 7.25
CA PHE A 229 -2.72 20.87 6.51
C PHE A 229 -3.61 21.96 7.11
N ARG A 230 -4.05 22.90 6.27
CA ARG A 230 -5.00 23.97 6.67
C ARG A 230 -6.45 23.53 6.61
N GLU A 231 -6.78 22.71 5.63
CA GLU A 231 -8.14 22.20 5.38
C GLU A 231 -8.19 20.69 5.56
N ALA A 232 -9.29 20.21 6.17
CA ALA A 232 -9.57 18.79 6.39
C ALA A 232 -8.35 18.01 6.91
N TRP A 233 -7.64 18.62 7.88
CA TRP A 233 -6.33 18.13 8.30
C TRP A 233 -6.40 16.71 8.86
N PHE A 234 -7.48 16.39 9.58
CA PHE A 234 -7.64 15.10 10.23
C PHE A 234 -8.05 14.04 9.21
N GLU A 235 -8.96 14.35 8.30
CA GLU A 235 -9.41 13.49 7.21
C GLU A 235 -8.23 13.09 6.31
N ARG A 236 -7.35 14.05 5.99
CA ARG A 236 -6.11 13.78 5.27
C ARG A 236 -5.15 12.91 6.07
N ALA A 237 -4.96 13.24 7.35
CA ALA A 237 -4.00 12.56 8.20
C ALA A 237 -4.39 11.11 8.51
N ILE A 238 -5.68 10.83 8.71
CA ILE A 238 -6.14 9.48 9.04
C ILE A 238 -6.09 8.53 7.83
N ALA A 239 -6.28 9.06 6.62
CA ALA A 239 -6.07 8.30 5.39
C ALA A 239 -4.60 7.87 5.26
N ASP A 240 -3.69 8.82 5.46
CA ASP A 240 -2.25 8.57 5.43
C ASP A 240 -1.79 7.65 6.57
N PHE A 241 -2.39 7.75 7.75
CA PHE A 241 -2.14 6.83 8.86
C PHE A 241 -2.45 5.38 8.52
N GLY A 242 -3.66 5.15 7.99
CA GLY A 242 -4.12 3.81 7.66
C GLY A 242 -3.27 3.19 6.56
N GLN A 243 -2.84 3.99 5.57
CA GLN A 243 -1.90 3.53 4.55
C GLN A 243 -0.51 3.24 5.13
N ALA A 244 0.00 4.11 6.02
CA ALA A 244 1.34 3.94 6.61
C ALA A 244 1.43 2.79 7.64
N THR A 245 0.31 2.28 8.12
CA THR A 245 0.27 1.18 9.11
C THR A 245 -0.29 -0.12 8.55
N GLY A 246 -1.01 -0.11 7.43
CA GLY A 246 -1.43 -1.32 6.74
C GLY A 246 -1.28 -1.23 5.22
N VAL A 247 -2.36 -0.86 4.54
CA VAL A 247 -2.37 -0.71 3.09
C VAL A 247 -3.31 0.42 2.71
N THR A 248 -3.26 0.84 1.45
CA THR A 248 -4.14 1.90 0.92
C THR A 248 -5.62 1.62 1.14
N ALA A 249 -6.05 0.35 1.15
CA ALA A 249 -7.41 -0.03 1.52
C ALA A 249 -7.77 0.32 2.97
N THR A 250 -6.85 0.14 3.92
CA THR A 250 -7.03 0.53 5.33
C THR A 250 -7.14 2.05 5.46
N GLY A 251 -6.28 2.79 4.75
CA GLY A 251 -6.35 4.26 4.69
C GLY A 251 -7.68 4.78 4.15
N LEU A 252 -8.16 4.24 3.03
CA LEU A 252 -9.45 4.61 2.45
C LEU A 252 -10.64 4.21 3.32
N MET A 253 -10.55 3.08 4.03
CA MET A 253 -11.58 2.66 4.98
C MET A 253 -11.72 3.65 6.15
N LEU A 254 -10.59 4.07 6.75
CA LEU A 254 -10.61 5.08 7.80
C LEU A 254 -11.09 6.44 7.27
N LEU A 255 -10.66 6.82 6.06
CA LEU A 255 -11.14 8.05 5.42
C LEU A 255 -12.66 8.03 5.21
N ARG A 256 -13.23 6.93 4.72
CA ARG A 256 -14.69 6.79 4.56
C ARG A 256 -15.45 6.82 5.88
N THR A 257 -14.78 6.61 7.01
CA THR A 257 -15.41 6.74 8.33
C THR A 257 -15.59 8.21 8.71
N VAL A 258 -14.66 9.08 8.29
CA VAL A 258 -14.66 10.51 8.62
C VAL A 258 -15.21 11.40 7.51
N ASP A 259 -15.17 10.93 6.26
CA ASP A 259 -15.67 11.60 5.07
C ASP A 259 -16.33 10.56 4.12
N PRO A 260 -17.52 10.03 4.47
CA PRO A 260 -18.17 8.96 3.71
C PRO A 260 -18.58 9.38 2.30
N GLU A 261 -19.03 10.63 2.15
CA GLU A 261 -19.53 11.20 0.90
C GLU A 261 -18.43 11.88 0.07
N SER A 262 -17.16 11.81 0.52
CA SER A 262 -16.01 12.45 -0.14
C SER A 262 -16.21 13.95 -0.39
N LYS A 263 -16.83 14.65 0.57
CA LYS A 263 -17.12 16.08 0.50
C LYS A 263 -15.89 16.94 0.77
N THR A 264 -14.91 16.40 1.50
CA THR A 264 -13.69 17.14 1.79
C THR A 264 -12.65 16.98 0.68
N VAL A 265 -11.63 17.85 0.68
CA VAL A 265 -10.49 17.75 -0.23
C VAL A 265 -9.61 16.51 0.01
N ALA A 266 -9.87 15.73 1.07
CA ALA A 266 -9.02 14.63 1.48
C ALA A 266 -8.98 13.49 0.46
N ALA A 267 -10.13 13.03 -0.04
CA ALA A 267 -10.19 11.94 -1.01
C ALA A 267 -9.45 12.26 -2.32
N ALA A 268 -9.69 13.46 -2.86
CA ALA A 268 -9.01 13.92 -4.07
C ALA A 268 -7.49 14.07 -3.84
N SER A 269 -7.09 14.73 -2.74
CA SER A 269 -5.68 14.91 -2.38
C SER A 269 -4.95 13.58 -2.21
N PHE A 270 -5.60 12.61 -1.57
CA PHE A 270 -5.07 11.27 -1.39
C PHE A 270 -4.88 10.56 -2.73
N GLY A 271 -5.88 10.62 -3.62
CA GLY A 271 -5.79 10.03 -4.97
C GLY A 271 -4.65 10.60 -5.80
N TYR A 272 -4.49 11.94 -5.85
CA TYR A 272 -3.37 12.58 -6.57
C TYR A 272 -2.01 12.19 -6.02
N LYS A 273 -1.89 12.09 -4.69
CA LYS A 273 -0.66 11.62 -4.03
C LYS A 273 -0.33 10.18 -4.44
N GLN A 274 -1.31 9.28 -4.54
CA GLN A 274 -1.04 7.88 -4.84
C GLN A 274 -0.38 7.65 -6.19
N LEU A 275 -0.70 8.46 -7.19
CA LEU A 275 -0.09 8.35 -8.53
C LEU A 275 1.44 8.47 -8.50
N LEU A 276 1.98 9.32 -7.60
CA LEU A 276 3.42 9.50 -7.42
C LEU A 276 3.99 8.62 -6.31
N HIS A 277 3.18 8.31 -5.30
CA HIS A 277 3.61 7.58 -4.12
C HIS A 277 3.71 6.07 -4.35
N GLU A 278 2.65 5.41 -4.84
CA GLU A 278 2.58 3.94 -4.97
C GLU A 278 3.64 3.31 -5.89
N PRO A 279 4.04 3.93 -7.03
CA PRO A 279 5.11 3.36 -7.84
C PRO A 279 6.49 3.40 -7.16
N VAL A 280 6.67 4.29 -6.17
CA VAL A 280 7.96 4.51 -5.51
C VAL A 280 8.00 3.88 -4.12
N MET A 281 6.98 4.13 -3.30
CA MET A 281 6.81 3.70 -1.90
C MET A 281 5.58 2.78 -1.77
N GLY A 282 5.23 2.31 -0.57
CA GLY A 282 4.02 1.51 -0.37
C GLY A 282 4.06 0.13 -1.02
N GLY A 283 5.27 -0.40 -1.20
CA GLY A 283 5.51 -1.58 -2.02
C GLY A 283 6.19 -1.25 -3.34
N GLY A 284 6.22 0.00 -3.80
CA GLY A 284 6.89 0.38 -5.05
C GLY A 284 8.40 0.13 -5.11
N LEU A 285 9.06 0.74 -6.10
CA LEU A 285 10.47 0.51 -6.42
C LEU A 285 11.42 0.65 -5.22
N TRP A 286 11.23 1.66 -4.37
CA TRP A 286 12.08 1.87 -3.19
C TRP A 286 11.88 0.76 -2.15
N THR A 287 10.64 0.44 -1.80
CA THR A 287 10.33 -0.63 -0.84
C THR A 287 10.89 -1.98 -1.31
N ALA A 288 10.70 -2.30 -2.59
CA ALA A 288 11.24 -3.49 -3.24
C ALA A 288 12.77 -3.53 -3.26
N LEU A 289 13.43 -2.39 -3.50
CA LEU A 289 14.88 -2.29 -3.58
C LEU A 289 15.55 -2.19 -2.21
N ALA A 290 14.88 -1.68 -1.17
CA ALA A 290 15.49 -1.38 0.11
C ALA A 290 16.18 -2.61 0.72
N LEU A 291 15.56 -3.79 0.62
CA LEU A 291 16.16 -5.04 1.09
C LEU A 291 17.43 -5.37 0.30
N THR A 292 17.33 -5.41 -1.04
CA THR A 292 18.43 -5.67 -1.96
C THR A 292 19.60 -4.70 -1.77
N LEU A 293 19.32 -3.41 -1.61
CA LEU A 293 20.33 -2.37 -1.39
C LEU A 293 21.02 -2.54 -0.03
N VAL A 294 20.29 -2.93 1.01
CA VAL A 294 20.89 -3.22 2.33
C VAL A 294 21.84 -4.42 2.26
N PHE A 295 21.51 -5.45 1.48
CA PHE A 295 22.37 -6.63 1.31
C PHE A 295 23.59 -6.36 0.40
N THR A 296 23.44 -5.54 -0.63
CA THR A 296 24.50 -5.31 -1.63
C THR A 296 25.40 -4.12 -1.28
N LEU A 297 24.83 -2.98 -0.87
CA LEU A 297 25.57 -1.74 -0.58
C LEU A 297 25.89 -1.57 0.91
N GLY A 298 25.23 -2.34 1.78
CA GLY A 298 25.35 -2.28 3.24
C GLY A 298 24.34 -1.32 3.88
N TRP A 299 23.92 -1.68 5.09
CA TRP A 299 22.87 -0.96 5.83
C TRP A 299 23.19 0.52 6.09
N PHE A 300 24.46 0.85 6.32
CA PHE A 300 24.87 2.22 6.69
C PHE A 300 24.64 3.22 5.56
N LYS A 301 24.93 2.84 4.31
CA LYS A 301 24.71 3.71 3.14
C LYS A 301 23.23 3.98 2.91
N VAL A 302 22.41 2.92 3.01
CA VAL A 302 20.95 3.05 2.88
C VAL A 302 20.38 3.90 4.01
N TRP A 303 20.87 3.73 5.24
CA TRP A 303 20.47 4.54 6.38
C TRP A 303 20.79 6.04 6.18
N ILE A 304 22.01 6.37 5.72
CA ILE A 304 22.37 7.76 5.38
C ILE A 304 21.42 8.33 4.33
N PHE A 305 21.14 7.56 3.27
CA PHE A 305 20.21 8.00 2.23
C PHE A 305 18.81 8.30 2.80
N CYS A 306 18.28 7.41 3.65
CA CYS A 306 17.00 7.65 4.34
C CYS A 306 17.05 8.90 5.23
N CYS A 307 18.15 9.13 5.96
CA CYS A 307 18.32 10.34 6.77
C CYS A 307 18.34 11.61 5.91
N ILE A 308 19.01 11.60 4.75
CA ILE A 308 19.02 12.73 3.81
C ILE A 308 17.60 12.99 3.30
N MET A 309 16.87 11.95 2.90
CA MET A 309 15.48 12.10 2.43
C MET A 309 14.57 12.65 3.54
N LEU A 310 14.68 12.13 4.76
CA LEU A 310 13.94 12.66 5.91
C LEU A 310 14.27 14.13 6.19
N LEU A 311 15.53 14.52 6.08
CA LEU A 311 15.96 15.91 6.27
C LEU A 311 15.40 16.83 5.18
N ILE A 312 15.39 16.40 3.91
CA ILE A 312 14.77 17.15 2.81
C ILE A 312 13.28 17.35 3.10
N TRP A 313 12.55 16.29 3.45
CA TRP A 313 11.13 16.39 3.77
C TRP A 313 10.85 17.21 5.02
N ALA A 314 11.72 17.16 6.04
CA ALA A 314 11.63 18.01 7.22
C ALA A 314 11.82 19.49 6.88
N ILE A 315 12.76 19.83 5.98
CA ILE A 315 12.96 21.20 5.49
C ILE A 315 11.73 21.69 4.73
N VAL A 316 11.20 20.86 3.82
CA VAL A 316 9.96 21.18 3.08
C VAL A 316 8.80 21.42 4.04
N ALA A 317 8.60 20.52 5.01
CA ALA A 317 7.58 20.68 6.04
C ALA A 317 7.77 21.96 6.84
N PHE A 318 9.01 22.31 7.22
CA PHE A 318 9.31 23.55 7.93
C PHE A 318 8.91 24.79 7.14
N PHE A 319 9.23 24.85 5.84
CA PHE A 319 8.84 25.97 4.98
C PHE A 319 7.33 26.08 4.82
N ILE A 320 6.63 24.96 4.64
CA ILE A 320 5.16 24.92 4.55
C ILE A 320 4.55 25.42 5.85
N ILE A 321 5.00 24.90 7.00
CA ILE A 321 4.50 25.32 8.32
C ILE A 321 4.77 26.81 8.56
N ARG A 322 5.94 27.32 8.18
CA ARG A 322 6.28 28.74 8.29
C ARG A 322 5.36 29.60 7.43
N ASN A 323 5.05 29.18 6.21
CA ASN A 323 4.13 29.89 5.33
C ASN A 323 2.70 29.85 5.89
N ASN A 324 2.29 28.71 6.46
CA ASN A 324 0.99 28.52 7.07
C ASN A 324 0.74 29.42 8.27
N ARG A 325 1.78 29.80 9.02
CA ARG A 325 1.70 30.73 10.16
C ARG A 325 1.59 32.21 9.77
N LYS A 326 1.95 32.56 8.52
CA LYS A 326 2.00 33.96 8.05
C LYS A 326 0.73 34.45 7.37
N GLY A 327 -0.18 33.55 7.01
CA GLY A 327 -1.49 33.87 6.43
C GLY A 327 -2.57 33.16 7.20
#